data_AF-A0A2M3Z5T9-F1
#
_entry.id   AF-A0A2M3Z5T9-F1
#
_cell.length_a   1.000
_cell.length_b   1.000
_cell.length_c   1.000
_cell.angle_alpha   90.00
_cell.angle_beta   90.00
_cell.angle_gamma   90.00
#
_symmetry.space_group_name_H-M   'P 1'
#
loop_
_entity.id
_entity.type
_entity.pdbx_description
1 polymer ?
#
loop_
_entity_poly.entity_id
_entity_poly.type
_entity_poly.pdbx_seq_one_letter_code
_entity_poly.pdbx_strand_id
1 'polypeptide(L)'
;PRASVRPSVRPCFVSNVLLVNVNQKMQIEWAPLNVPMRRRLETLATALWMWLILFGELGMLISYFLMLIYGNLFIKTLCLIYGYFIYTDRKITLNGGRGQGVKWWRDLFWWRLYQSYFPATLHKTVDLDPNRNYLFAAFPHGVLGLGAFINFATNATGFHDKFPGLRSRPVTLNFHFVIPFFREILLSWGLVSANSDSILSLLKASNSPNHPLNADGFTGNCVAIVVGGAAESLHCRPNNYTLVLRKRKGFCKLALRAGTPLVPVMTFGEVDLFDQPPNPPGSKLRRFQEFVKNTTGIAPAAFVGRGFFQYSYGLIPRRKPL
;
A
#
# COMPACT_ATOMS: atom_id res chain seq x y z
N PRO A 1 -20.81 -61.04 41.79
CA PRO A 1 -21.75 -59.91 42.01
C PRO A 1 -21.01 -58.56 41.98
N ARG A 2 -21.43 -57.68 41.05
CA ARG A 2 -20.91 -56.33 40.68
C ARG A 2 -19.58 -56.35 39.89
N ALA A 3 -19.55 -56.42 38.55
CA ALA A 3 -20.01 -55.47 37.49
C ALA A 3 -19.31 -54.09 37.61
N SER A 4 -18.25 -53.82 36.82
CA SER A 4 -18.24 -53.15 35.49
C SER A 4 -18.13 -51.62 35.65
N VAL A 5 -17.40 -50.80 34.89
CA VAL A 5 -17.12 -50.72 33.45
C VAL A 5 -15.85 -49.85 33.25
N ARG A 6 -14.90 -50.26 32.40
CA ARG A 6 -13.90 -49.36 31.77
C ARG A 6 -14.44 -48.97 30.39
N PRO A 7 -14.47 -47.69 29.98
CA PRO A 7 -14.85 -47.36 28.62
C PRO A 7 -13.67 -47.56 27.66
N SER A 8 -13.89 -48.42 26.68
CA SER A 8 -13.08 -48.56 25.47
C SER A 8 -13.23 -47.32 24.59
N VAL A 9 -12.15 -46.60 24.34
CA VAL A 9 -12.12 -45.53 23.32
C VAL A 9 -11.94 -46.20 21.95
N ARG A 10 -13.02 -46.31 21.18
CA ARG A 10 -12.98 -46.65 19.75
C ARG A 10 -12.59 -45.41 18.93
N PRO A 11 -11.82 -45.54 17.84
CA PRO A 11 -11.55 -44.44 16.94
C PRO A 11 -12.82 -44.14 16.12
N CYS A 12 -13.42 -42.97 16.35
CA CYS A 12 -14.53 -42.50 15.54
C CYS A 12 -13.97 -41.88 14.26
N PHE A 13 -13.95 -42.67 13.18
CA PHE A 13 -13.89 -42.17 11.82
C PHE A 13 -15.15 -41.33 11.56
N VAL A 14 -15.03 -40.00 11.60
CA VAL A 14 -15.99 -39.09 10.96
C VAL A 14 -15.31 -38.51 9.73
N SER A 15 -15.31 -39.31 8.68
CA SER A 15 -15.18 -38.84 7.31
C SER A 15 -16.42 -38.02 7.00
N ASN A 16 -16.30 -36.69 7.03
CA ASN A 16 -17.20 -35.74 6.37
C ASN A 16 -16.54 -34.35 6.37
N VAL A 17 -15.37 -34.26 5.74
CA VAL A 17 -14.83 -32.97 5.29
C VAL A 17 -15.20 -32.85 3.82
N LEU A 18 -16.26 -32.07 3.58
CA LEU A 18 -16.60 -31.36 2.35
C LEU A 18 -15.61 -31.59 1.21
N LEU A 19 -15.90 -32.58 0.37
CA LEU A 19 -15.51 -32.55 -1.03
C LEU A 19 -16.19 -31.33 -1.63
N VAL A 20 -15.47 -30.21 -1.68
CA VAL A 20 -15.88 -29.04 -2.46
C VAL A 20 -16.02 -29.50 -3.89
N ASN A 21 -17.27 -29.57 -4.32
CA ASN A 21 -17.68 -29.96 -5.65
C ASN A 21 -17.04 -28.99 -6.66
N VAL A 22 -16.03 -29.44 -7.43
CA VAL A 22 -15.24 -28.62 -8.38
C VAL A 22 -16.06 -28.25 -9.65
N ASN A 23 -17.39 -28.34 -9.59
CA ASN A 23 -18.31 -28.12 -10.72
C ASN A 23 -19.35 -27.01 -10.48
N GLN A 24 -19.07 -26.02 -9.63
CA GLN A 24 -19.78 -24.74 -9.74
C GLN A 24 -19.27 -24.01 -10.98
N LYS A 25 -20.08 -23.99 -12.06
CA LYS A 25 -19.96 -22.95 -13.10
C LYS A 25 -19.80 -21.62 -12.38
N MET A 26 -18.67 -20.92 -12.55
CA MET A 26 -18.50 -19.58 -12.00
C MET A 26 -19.56 -18.67 -12.63
N GLN A 27 -20.69 -18.53 -11.97
CA GLN A 27 -21.75 -17.66 -12.44
C GLN A 27 -21.25 -16.23 -12.32
N ILE A 28 -21.26 -15.53 -13.44
CA ILE A 28 -20.87 -14.12 -13.50
C ILE A 28 -21.99 -13.31 -12.86
N GLU A 29 -21.69 -12.66 -11.75
CA GLU A 29 -22.57 -11.72 -11.10
C GLU A 29 -22.39 -10.34 -11.75
N TRP A 30 -23.28 -10.00 -12.69
CA TRP A 30 -23.22 -8.74 -13.41
C TRP A 30 -23.62 -7.56 -12.53
N ALA A 31 -22.96 -6.42 -12.73
CA ALA A 31 -23.37 -5.18 -12.08
C ALA A 31 -24.73 -4.73 -12.64
N PRO A 32 -25.67 -4.31 -11.79
CA PRO A 32 -26.96 -3.79 -12.26
C PRO A 32 -26.79 -2.60 -13.21
N LEU A 33 -27.68 -2.48 -14.21
CA LEU A 33 -27.65 -1.36 -15.15
C LEU A 33 -28.03 -0.04 -14.46
N ASN A 34 -28.86 -0.09 -13.42
CA ASN A 34 -29.34 1.08 -12.68
C ASN A 34 -28.41 1.56 -11.56
N VAL A 35 -27.11 1.20 -11.59
CA VAL A 35 -26.13 1.73 -10.63
C VAL A 35 -25.97 3.25 -10.81
N PRO A 36 -26.12 4.06 -9.73
CA PRO A 36 -25.99 5.52 -9.80
C PRO A 36 -24.63 5.97 -10.35
N MET A 37 -24.60 7.07 -11.10
CA MET A 37 -23.38 7.57 -11.74
C MET A 37 -22.25 7.83 -10.73
N ARG A 38 -22.57 8.32 -9.53
CA ARG A 38 -21.59 8.48 -8.45
C ARG A 38 -20.87 7.17 -8.11
N ARG A 39 -21.57 6.05 -8.00
CA ARG A 39 -20.96 4.73 -7.73
C ARG A 39 -20.10 4.23 -8.89
N ARG A 40 -20.44 4.61 -10.13
CA ARG A 40 -19.63 4.33 -11.31
C ARG A 40 -18.32 5.13 -11.28
N LEU A 41 -18.38 6.41 -10.91
CA LEU A 41 -17.21 7.27 -10.74
C LEU A 41 -16.29 6.80 -9.60
N GLU A 42 -16.84 6.36 -8.46
CA GLU A 42 -16.07 5.73 -7.37
C GLU A 42 -15.32 4.47 -7.87
N THR A 43 -16.01 3.64 -8.66
CA THR A 43 -15.41 2.44 -9.27
C THR A 43 -14.33 2.82 -10.28
N LEU A 44 -14.55 3.85 -11.10
CA LEU A 44 -13.57 4.38 -12.05
C LEU A 44 -12.34 4.94 -11.34
N ALA A 45 -12.51 5.74 -10.28
CA ALA A 45 -11.41 6.27 -9.49
C ALA A 45 -10.53 5.16 -8.93
N THR A 46 -11.15 4.11 -8.40
CA THR A 46 -10.47 2.92 -7.90
C THR A 46 -9.79 2.13 -9.02
N ALA A 47 -10.46 1.96 -10.16
CA ALA A 47 -9.91 1.25 -11.32
C ALA A 47 -8.69 1.97 -11.92
N LEU A 48 -8.74 3.29 -12.06
CA LEU A 48 -7.60 4.07 -12.58
C LEU A 48 -6.43 4.07 -11.61
N TRP A 49 -6.68 4.12 -10.30
CA TRP A 49 -5.62 3.95 -9.30
C TRP A 49 -4.99 2.54 -9.41
N MET A 50 -5.80 1.49 -9.48
CA MET A 50 -5.31 0.12 -9.69
C MET A 50 -4.49 0.00 -10.98
N TRP A 51 -4.97 0.60 -12.06
CA TRP A 51 -4.27 0.58 -13.35
C TRP A 51 -2.91 1.28 -13.25
N LEU A 52 -2.86 2.44 -12.60
CA LEU A 52 -1.64 3.20 -12.39
C LEU A 52 -0.60 2.41 -11.57
N ILE A 53 -1.02 1.76 -10.48
CA ILE A 53 -0.10 1.02 -9.61
C ILE A 53 0.35 -0.32 -10.24
N LEU A 54 -0.54 -1.02 -10.96
CA LEU A 54 -0.19 -2.32 -11.55
C LEU A 54 0.56 -2.21 -12.88
N PHE A 55 0.21 -1.22 -13.71
CA PHE A 55 0.69 -1.12 -15.09
C PHE A 55 1.40 0.20 -15.39
N GLY A 56 1.15 1.25 -14.60
CA GLY A 56 1.69 2.59 -14.86
C GLY A 56 3.21 2.64 -14.82
N GLU A 57 3.86 1.89 -13.91
CA GLU A 57 5.32 1.84 -13.83
C GLU A 57 5.97 1.34 -15.12
N LEU A 58 5.56 0.16 -15.57
CA LEU A 58 6.10 -0.44 -16.79
C LEU A 58 5.69 0.37 -18.02
N GLY A 59 4.44 0.86 -18.06
CA GLY A 59 3.94 1.71 -19.13
C GLY A 59 4.77 2.98 -19.28
N MET A 60 4.99 3.72 -18.19
CA MET A 60 5.78 4.96 -18.20
C MET A 60 7.26 4.72 -18.54
N LEU A 61 7.83 3.60 -18.08
CA LEU A 61 9.19 3.21 -18.43
C LEU A 61 9.31 2.92 -19.94
N ILE A 62 8.40 2.12 -20.49
CA ILE A 62 8.35 1.83 -21.93
C ILE A 62 8.14 3.12 -22.73
N SER A 63 7.18 3.97 -22.33
CA SER A 63 6.94 5.25 -22.98
C SER A 63 8.18 6.14 -23.00
N TYR A 64 8.93 6.20 -21.89
CA TYR A 64 10.20 6.94 -21.84
C TYR A 64 11.21 6.44 -22.87
N PHE A 65 11.41 5.12 -22.97
CA PHE A 65 12.33 4.55 -23.95
C PHE A 65 11.84 4.69 -25.40
N LEU A 66 10.53 4.56 -25.64
CA LEU A 66 9.95 4.80 -26.97
C LEU A 66 10.16 6.26 -27.41
N MET A 67 9.97 7.23 -26.51
CA MET A 67 10.27 8.63 -26.77
C MET A 67 11.77 8.86 -27.06
N LEU A 68 12.65 8.16 -26.35
CA LEU A 68 14.10 8.25 -26.56
C LEU A 68 14.56 7.61 -27.88
N ILE A 69 13.91 6.54 -28.34
CA ILE A 69 14.29 5.81 -29.57
C ILE A 69 13.64 6.45 -30.81
N TYR A 70 12.32 6.66 -30.75
CA TYR A 70 11.49 7.06 -31.89
C TYR A 70 11.09 8.53 -31.91
N GLY A 71 11.34 9.28 -30.82
CA GLY A 71 11.07 10.72 -30.79
C GLY A 71 11.91 11.50 -31.81
N ASN A 72 11.45 12.68 -32.19
CA ASN A 72 12.29 13.61 -32.95
C ASN A 72 13.45 14.14 -32.07
N LEU A 73 14.39 14.87 -32.66
CA LEU A 73 15.57 15.39 -31.94
C LEU A 73 15.20 16.19 -30.68
N PHE A 74 14.12 16.97 -30.74
CA PHE A 74 13.63 17.75 -29.60
C PHE A 74 13.18 16.84 -28.44
N ILE A 75 12.34 15.84 -28.69
CA ILE A 75 11.87 14.90 -27.66
C ILE A 75 13.04 14.09 -27.08
N LYS A 76 13.96 13.63 -27.93
CA LYS A 76 15.17 12.92 -27.47
C LYS A 76 16.00 13.78 -26.53
N THR A 77 16.19 15.06 -26.89
CA THR A 77 16.92 16.03 -26.06
C THR A 77 16.25 16.21 -24.70
N LEU A 78 14.92 16.38 -24.67
CA LEU A 78 14.17 16.47 -23.41
C LEU A 78 14.30 15.20 -22.56
N CYS A 79 14.24 14.01 -23.17
CA CYS A 79 14.43 12.76 -22.45
C CYS A 79 15.84 12.66 -21.84
N LEU A 80 16.88 13.04 -22.58
CA LEU A 80 18.25 13.03 -22.05
C LEU A 80 18.44 14.02 -20.89
N ILE A 81 17.88 15.24 -21.00
CA ILE A 81 17.89 16.22 -19.91
C ILE A 81 17.14 15.66 -18.69
N TYR A 82 15.97 15.07 -18.90
CA TYR A 82 15.19 14.49 -17.81
C TYR A 82 15.89 13.30 -17.17
N GLY A 83 16.51 12.42 -17.95
CA GLY A 83 17.33 11.32 -17.45
C GLY A 83 18.53 11.80 -16.64
N TYR A 84 19.21 12.85 -17.10
CA TYR A 84 20.28 13.50 -16.33
C TYR A 84 19.77 14.09 -15.02
N PHE A 85 18.60 14.75 -15.03
CA PHE A 85 17.95 15.22 -13.81
C PHE A 85 17.63 14.07 -12.84
N ILE A 86 17.06 12.96 -13.31
CA ILE A 86 16.81 11.78 -12.45
C ILE A 86 18.12 11.28 -11.85
N TYR A 87 19.20 11.22 -12.64
CA TYR A 87 20.49 10.76 -12.17
C TYR A 87 21.05 11.68 -11.08
N THR A 88 21.01 13.00 -11.24
CA THR A 88 21.52 13.94 -10.23
C THR A 88 20.63 14.00 -8.98
N ASP A 89 19.30 13.88 -9.15
CA ASP A 89 18.30 13.89 -8.08
C ASP A 89 18.11 12.50 -7.39
N ARG A 90 18.88 11.47 -7.76
CA ARG A 90 18.72 10.11 -7.20
C ARG A 90 18.84 10.03 -5.68
N LYS A 91 19.59 10.96 -5.07
CA LYS A 91 19.76 11.08 -3.61
C LYS A 91 18.47 11.47 -2.89
N ILE A 92 17.42 11.88 -3.60
CA ILE A 92 16.08 12.09 -3.02
C ILE A 92 15.59 10.86 -2.25
N THR A 93 16.01 9.66 -2.66
CA THR A 93 15.70 8.37 -2.03
C THR A 93 16.45 8.09 -0.74
N LEU A 94 17.38 8.98 -0.35
CA LEU A 94 18.17 8.93 0.89
C LEU A 94 17.85 10.13 1.81
N ASN A 95 17.34 11.22 1.23
CA ASN A 95 17.12 12.48 1.92
C ASN A 95 15.64 12.72 2.28
N GLY A 96 14.84 11.66 2.33
CA GLY A 96 13.48 11.75 2.84
C GLY A 96 12.46 12.32 1.85
N GLY A 97 12.71 12.37 0.54
CA GLY A 97 11.73 12.83 -0.46
C GLY A 97 11.59 14.35 -0.59
N ARG A 98 10.46 14.84 -1.14
CA ARG A 98 10.17 16.27 -1.31
C ARG A 98 9.05 16.75 -0.38
N GLY A 99 9.41 17.45 0.70
CA GLY A 99 8.47 18.15 1.60
C GLY A 99 7.24 17.33 2.00
N GLN A 100 6.06 17.93 2.02
CA GLN A 100 4.75 17.28 2.10
C GLN A 100 4.22 16.72 0.77
N GLY A 101 4.90 16.96 -0.35
CA GLY A 101 4.36 16.72 -1.70
C GLY A 101 3.47 17.88 -2.18
N VAL A 102 2.67 17.64 -3.20
CA VAL A 102 1.84 18.65 -3.86
C VAL A 102 0.45 18.69 -3.22
N LYS A 103 0.18 19.72 -2.40
CA LYS A 103 -1.04 19.84 -1.60
C LYS A 103 -2.33 19.67 -2.43
N TRP A 104 -2.49 20.44 -3.50
CA TRP A 104 -3.72 20.37 -4.31
C TRP A 104 -3.93 18.99 -4.95
N TRP A 105 -2.85 18.31 -5.33
CA TRP A 105 -2.88 16.96 -5.89
C TRP A 105 -3.38 15.95 -4.85
N ARG A 106 -2.94 16.07 -3.60
CA ARG A 106 -3.35 15.23 -2.46
C ARG A 106 -4.77 15.53 -1.96
N ASP A 107 -5.25 16.75 -2.19
CA ASP A 107 -6.59 17.24 -1.82
C ASP A 107 -7.64 17.07 -2.94
N LEU A 108 -7.26 16.57 -4.12
CA LEU A 108 -8.17 16.42 -5.26
C LEU A 108 -9.46 15.68 -4.89
N PHE A 109 -10.59 16.20 -5.39
CA PHE A 109 -11.90 15.55 -5.26
C PHE A 109 -11.90 14.09 -5.72
N TRP A 110 -11.03 13.74 -6.67
CA TRP A 110 -10.83 12.36 -7.14
C TRP A 110 -10.54 11.37 -6.00
N TRP A 111 -9.78 11.78 -4.98
CA TRP A 111 -9.48 10.93 -3.83
C TRP A 111 -10.69 10.74 -2.91
N ARG A 112 -11.66 11.66 -2.92
CA ARG A 112 -12.94 11.48 -2.21
C ARG A 112 -13.82 10.42 -2.89
N LEU A 113 -13.75 10.29 -4.22
CA LEU A 113 -14.38 9.17 -4.94
C LEU A 113 -13.72 7.83 -4.59
N TYR A 114 -12.38 7.79 -4.53
CA TYR A 114 -11.65 6.61 -4.07
C TYR A 114 -12.00 6.26 -2.62
N GLN A 115 -12.12 7.25 -1.73
CA GLN A 115 -12.53 7.08 -0.33
C GLN A 115 -13.95 6.55 -0.19
N SER A 116 -14.89 7.12 -0.95
CA SER A 116 -16.30 6.70 -0.96
C SER A 116 -16.49 5.31 -1.60
N TYR A 117 -15.51 4.80 -2.35
CA TYR A 117 -15.53 3.42 -2.80
C TYR A 117 -15.38 2.44 -1.62
N PHE A 118 -14.46 2.71 -0.69
CA PHE A 118 -14.19 1.86 0.48
C PHE A 118 -14.88 2.32 1.77
N PRO A 119 -15.92 3.16 1.70
CA PRO A 119 -16.32 4.02 2.83
C PRO A 119 -15.24 4.32 3.89
N ALA A 120 -14.04 4.76 3.48
CA ALA A 120 -12.87 4.70 4.37
C ALA A 120 -12.87 5.79 5.45
N THR A 121 -12.49 5.46 6.68
CA THR A 121 -12.46 6.41 7.81
C THR A 121 -11.14 6.36 8.60
N LEU A 122 -10.61 7.54 8.95
CA LEU A 122 -9.41 7.65 9.79
C LEU A 122 -9.80 8.01 11.23
N HIS A 123 -9.58 7.07 12.15
CA HIS A 123 -9.80 7.26 13.57
C HIS A 123 -8.48 7.62 14.28
N LYS A 124 -8.46 8.79 14.92
CA LYS A 124 -7.35 9.25 15.76
C LYS A 124 -7.72 8.97 17.21
N THR A 125 -6.82 8.30 17.94
CA THR A 125 -7.04 7.94 19.34
C THR A 125 -6.44 8.93 20.33
N VAL A 126 -5.35 9.61 19.94
CA VAL A 126 -4.63 10.57 20.79
C VAL A 126 -4.11 11.74 19.97
N ASP A 127 -4.05 12.91 20.61
CA ASP A 127 -3.36 14.07 20.05
C ASP A 127 -1.85 13.85 20.02
N LEU A 128 -1.22 14.29 18.93
CA LEU A 128 0.22 14.23 18.73
C LEU A 128 0.74 15.65 18.66
N ASP A 129 1.84 15.92 19.37
CA ASP A 129 2.53 17.20 19.32
C ASP A 129 3.03 17.46 17.87
N PRO A 130 2.62 18.57 17.22
CA PRO A 130 3.03 18.91 15.86
C PRO A 130 4.54 19.18 15.73
N ASN A 131 5.24 19.49 16.83
CA ASN A 131 6.66 19.83 16.83
C ASN A 131 7.57 18.61 17.05
N ARG A 132 7.09 17.41 16.70
CA ARG A 132 7.83 16.17 16.85
C ARG A 132 7.68 15.29 15.61
N ASN A 133 8.72 14.51 15.31
CA ASN A 133 8.63 13.44 14.32
C ASN A 133 8.09 12.15 14.95
N TYR A 134 7.35 11.35 14.17
CA TYR A 134 6.75 10.09 14.56
C TYR A 134 6.99 9.02 13.50
N LEU A 135 7.18 7.78 13.94
CA LEU A 135 7.21 6.61 13.06
C LEU A 135 5.91 5.82 13.25
N PHE A 136 5.02 5.93 12.28
CA PHE A 136 3.75 5.22 12.24
C PHE A 136 3.98 3.81 11.71
N ALA A 137 3.77 2.81 12.57
CA ALA A 137 3.88 1.40 12.23
C ALA A 137 2.50 0.88 11.81
N ALA A 138 2.26 0.77 10.51
CA ALA A 138 0.97 0.41 9.94
C ALA A 138 0.83 -1.08 9.61
N PHE A 139 -0.37 -1.60 9.87
CA PHE A 139 -0.76 -3.00 9.70
C PHE A 139 -2.23 -3.12 9.27
N PRO A 140 -2.64 -4.21 8.60
CA PRO A 140 -1.79 -5.06 7.78
C PRO A 140 -1.44 -4.35 6.46
N HIS A 141 -0.53 -4.92 5.67
CA HIS A 141 -0.23 -4.44 4.32
C HIS A 141 -1.36 -4.68 3.32
N GLY A 142 -2.13 -5.75 3.50
CA GLY A 142 -3.04 -6.23 2.45
C GLY A 142 -2.27 -6.59 1.17
N VAL A 143 -2.97 -6.65 0.04
CA VAL A 143 -2.33 -6.94 -1.24
C VAL A 143 -1.47 -5.77 -1.73
N LEU A 144 -2.01 -4.54 -1.67
CA LEU A 144 -1.37 -3.33 -2.23
C LEU A 144 -1.34 -2.12 -1.26
N GLY A 145 -1.79 -2.27 -0.01
CA GLY A 145 -1.80 -1.18 0.97
C GLY A 145 -2.75 -0.04 0.62
N LEU A 146 -3.99 -0.36 0.24
CA LEU A 146 -4.97 0.63 -0.24
C LEU A 146 -5.36 1.60 0.87
N GLY A 147 -5.59 1.08 2.08
CA GLY A 147 -5.85 1.87 3.28
C GLY A 147 -4.67 2.74 3.68
N ALA A 148 -3.42 2.27 3.50
CA ALA A 148 -2.24 3.09 3.75
C ALA A 148 -2.14 4.24 2.73
N PHE A 149 -2.37 3.96 1.44
CA PHE A 149 -2.38 4.99 0.41
C PHE A 149 -3.44 6.06 0.71
N ILE A 150 -4.69 5.67 0.93
CA ILE A 150 -5.75 6.68 1.09
C ILE A 150 -5.56 7.55 2.32
N ASN A 151 -5.12 6.98 3.43
CA ASN A 151 -4.95 7.71 4.69
C ASN A 151 -3.68 8.56 4.72
N PHE A 152 -2.60 8.12 4.07
CA PHE A 152 -1.30 8.77 4.22
C PHE A 152 -0.77 9.46 2.95
N ALA A 153 -1.17 9.03 1.75
CA ALA A 153 -0.74 9.66 0.49
C ALA A 153 -1.70 10.76 0.02
N THR A 154 -2.96 10.70 0.46
CA THR A 154 -4.00 11.68 0.13
C THR A 154 -4.50 12.35 1.40
N ASN A 155 -5.33 13.39 1.28
CA ASN A 155 -6.06 13.97 2.41
C ASN A 155 -7.54 13.53 2.41
N ALA A 156 -7.88 12.45 1.72
CA ALA A 156 -9.27 12.02 1.52
C ALA A 156 -9.99 11.54 2.79
N THR A 157 -9.25 11.24 3.85
CA THR A 157 -9.79 10.89 5.17
C THR A 157 -9.52 11.97 6.23
N GLY A 158 -9.05 13.16 5.80
CA GLY A 158 -8.80 14.31 6.68
C GLY A 158 -7.58 14.14 7.57
N PHE A 159 -6.48 13.58 7.03
CA PHE A 159 -5.24 13.41 7.79
C PHE A 159 -4.74 14.73 8.37
N HIS A 160 -4.70 15.79 7.56
CA HIS A 160 -4.17 17.09 7.99
C HIS A 160 -5.08 17.80 8.98
N ASP A 161 -6.38 17.51 8.97
CA ASP A 161 -7.32 18.02 9.97
C ASP A 161 -7.12 17.32 11.33
N LYS A 162 -6.83 16.01 11.29
CA LYS A 162 -6.59 15.19 12.49
C LYS A 162 -5.21 15.40 13.07
N PHE A 163 -4.20 15.65 12.24
CA PHE A 163 -2.80 15.81 12.64
C PHE A 163 -2.26 17.14 12.09
N PRO A 164 -2.77 18.28 12.60
CA PRO A 164 -2.30 19.59 12.14
C PRO A 164 -0.80 19.75 12.42
N GLY A 165 -0.08 20.42 11.52
CA GLY A 165 1.37 20.63 11.64
C GLY A 165 2.26 19.41 11.33
N LEU A 166 1.69 18.21 11.15
CA LEU A 166 2.42 17.02 10.74
C LEU A 166 2.32 16.76 9.22
N ARG A 167 3.45 16.50 8.58
CA ARG A 167 3.51 15.94 7.23
C ARG A 167 3.20 14.46 7.25
N SER A 168 2.27 14.00 6.42
CA SER A 168 2.17 12.57 6.15
C SER A 168 3.20 12.13 5.11
N ARG A 169 4.07 11.20 5.50
CA ARG A 169 5.20 10.67 4.72
C ARG A 169 5.09 9.15 4.58
N PRO A 170 4.18 8.63 3.73
CA PRO A 170 4.07 7.20 3.47
C PRO A 170 5.33 6.63 2.82
N VAL A 171 5.76 5.47 3.30
CA VAL A 171 6.96 4.79 2.84
C VAL A 171 6.61 3.76 1.76
N THR A 172 7.36 3.75 0.65
CA THR A 172 7.23 2.76 -0.42
C THR A 172 8.58 2.26 -0.92
N LEU A 173 8.58 1.23 -1.78
CA LEU A 173 9.78 0.59 -2.31
C LEU A 173 10.65 1.59 -3.11
N ASN A 174 11.97 1.52 -2.86
CA ASN A 174 12.95 2.44 -3.44
C ASN A 174 12.99 2.41 -4.97
N PHE A 175 12.72 1.24 -5.56
CA PHE A 175 12.75 1.03 -7.01
C PHE A 175 11.80 1.96 -7.75
N HIS A 176 10.65 2.30 -7.18
CA HIS A 176 9.69 3.17 -7.86
C HIS A 176 10.23 4.58 -8.13
N PHE A 177 11.23 5.04 -7.36
CA PHE A 177 11.81 6.38 -7.51
C PHE A 177 12.86 6.49 -8.62
N VAL A 178 13.21 5.37 -9.28
CA VAL A 178 14.09 5.38 -10.47
C VAL A 178 13.30 5.34 -11.78
N ILE A 179 11.99 5.05 -11.73
CA ILE A 179 11.14 4.97 -12.92
C ILE A 179 10.75 6.39 -13.38
N PRO A 180 11.08 6.80 -14.61
CA PRO A 180 10.70 8.10 -15.16
C PRO A 180 9.19 8.33 -15.09
N PHE A 181 8.76 9.57 -14.82
CA PHE A 181 7.37 10.00 -14.61
C PHE A 181 6.70 9.42 -13.36
N PHE A 182 6.77 8.10 -13.14
CA PHE A 182 6.18 7.45 -11.98
C PHE A 182 6.78 7.99 -10.68
N ARG A 183 8.10 8.19 -10.64
CA ARG A 183 8.78 8.81 -9.49
C ARG A 183 8.18 10.17 -9.11
N GLU A 184 7.79 10.99 -10.09
CA GLU A 184 7.27 12.33 -9.84
C GLU A 184 5.86 12.27 -9.26
N ILE A 185 5.06 11.29 -9.70
CA ILE A 185 3.74 11.01 -9.15
C ILE A 185 3.85 10.57 -7.69
N LEU A 186 4.82 9.71 -7.35
CA LEU A 186 5.02 9.30 -5.96
C LEU A 186 5.50 10.46 -5.08
N LEU A 187 6.45 11.26 -5.57
CA LEU A 187 6.95 12.43 -4.85
C LEU A 187 5.87 13.50 -4.68
N SER A 188 4.95 13.65 -5.65
CA SER A 188 3.83 14.58 -5.54
C SER A 188 2.79 14.14 -4.51
N TRP A 189 2.63 12.84 -4.25
CA TRP A 189 1.87 12.31 -3.11
C TRP A 189 2.63 12.38 -1.78
N GLY A 190 3.88 12.81 -1.79
CA GLY A 190 4.71 12.87 -0.60
C GLY A 190 5.17 11.49 -0.12
N LEU A 191 5.27 10.50 -1.01
CA LEU A 191 5.85 9.20 -0.68
C LEU A 191 7.37 9.32 -0.54
N VAL A 192 7.93 8.43 0.27
CA VAL A 192 9.35 8.36 0.57
C VAL A 192 9.88 6.94 0.41
N SER A 193 11.18 6.85 0.16
CA SER A 193 11.91 5.60 0.02
C SER A 193 11.94 4.81 1.34
N ALA A 194 11.76 3.50 1.25
CA ALA A 194 11.93 2.52 2.34
C ALA A 194 13.39 2.30 2.75
N ASN A 195 14.34 3.01 2.14
CA ASN A 195 15.72 3.05 2.62
C ASN A 195 15.76 3.53 4.07
N SER A 196 16.53 2.85 4.93
CA SER A 196 16.70 3.23 6.33
C SER A 196 17.21 4.65 6.50
N ASP A 197 18.07 5.14 5.62
CA ASP A 197 18.66 6.47 5.71
C ASP A 197 17.64 7.56 5.34
N SER A 198 16.75 7.25 4.39
CA SER A 198 15.60 8.10 4.04
C SER A 198 14.63 8.25 5.21
N ILE A 199 14.30 7.14 5.86
CA ILE A 199 13.43 7.17 7.04
C ILE A 199 14.14 7.92 8.18
N LEU A 200 15.42 7.62 8.44
CA LEU A 200 16.16 8.22 9.54
C LEU A 200 16.35 9.72 9.36
N SER A 201 16.60 10.20 8.14
CA SER A 201 16.73 11.63 7.85
C SER A 201 15.44 12.39 8.15
N LEU A 202 14.27 11.82 7.86
CA LEU A 202 12.97 12.41 8.23
C LEU A 202 12.71 12.39 9.74
N LEU A 203 13.04 11.26 10.40
CA LEU A 203 12.82 11.14 11.84
C LEU A 203 13.74 12.06 12.65
N LYS A 204 14.90 12.43 12.10
CA LYS A 204 15.86 13.39 12.68
C LYS A 204 15.74 14.80 12.11
N ALA A 205 14.82 15.05 11.19
CA ALA A 205 14.66 16.38 10.59
C ALA A 205 14.25 17.40 11.65
N SER A 206 14.77 18.63 11.53
CA SER A 206 14.45 19.72 12.44
C SER A 206 12.95 20.01 12.45
N ASN A 207 12.39 20.18 13.65
CA ASN A 207 11.01 20.60 13.85
C ASN A 207 10.87 22.11 14.07
N SER A 208 11.94 22.89 13.88
CA SER A 208 11.89 24.35 14.00
C SER A 208 11.12 24.98 12.84
N PRO A 209 10.13 25.86 13.09
CA PRO A 209 9.37 26.55 12.04
C PRO A 209 10.24 27.30 11.02
N ASN A 210 11.38 27.84 11.48
CA ASN A 210 12.27 28.65 10.64
C ASN A 210 13.31 27.83 9.87
N HIS A 211 13.31 26.50 10.02
CA HIS A 211 14.26 25.65 9.31
C HIS A 211 13.89 25.56 7.82
N PRO A 212 14.86 25.59 6.88
CA PRO A 212 14.56 25.55 5.43
C PRO A 212 13.73 24.34 4.98
N LEU A 213 13.87 23.19 5.66
CA LEU A 213 13.05 22.00 5.39
C LEU A 213 11.55 22.20 5.71
N ASN A 214 11.22 23.23 6.48
CA ASN A 214 9.87 23.55 6.96
C ASN A 214 9.21 24.72 6.22
N ALA A 215 9.76 25.13 5.08
CA ALA A 215 9.20 26.17 4.22
C ALA A 215 7.81 25.85 3.65
N ASP A 216 7.35 24.59 3.73
CA ASP A 216 6.04 24.17 3.29
C ASP A 216 4.92 24.34 4.35
N GLY A 217 5.26 24.92 5.52
CA GLY A 217 4.32 25.22 6.60
C GLY A 217 4.10 24.09 7.62
N PHE A 218 4.80 22.96 7.48
CA PHE A 218 4.76 21.86 8.45
C PHE A 218 6.05 21.79 9.25
N THR A 219 5.99 21.34 10.50
CA THR A 219 7.17 21.22 11.38
C THR A 219 7.52 19.78 11.69
N GLY A 220 6.53 18.91 11.89
CA GLY A 220 6.74 17.50 12.19
C GLY A 220 6.56 16.55 10.99
N ASN A 221 7.17 15.38 11.08
CA ASN A 221 7.00 14.30 10.11
C ASN A 221 6.30 13.09 10.73
N CYS A 222 5.22 12.63 10.10
CA CYS A 222 4.59 11.34 10.33
C CYS A 222 5.06 10.38 9.24
N VAL A 223 6.11 9.60 9.53
CA VAL A 223 6.64 8.59 8.60
C VAL A 223 5.83 7.32 8.75
N ALA A 224 5.00 6.97 7.76
CA ALA A 224 4.12 5.81 7.83
C ALA A 224 4.72 4.62 7.06
N ILE A 225 5.18 3.62 7.81
CA ILE A 225 5.73 2.38 7.26
C ILE A 225 4.78 1.21 7.47
N VAL A 226 4.47 0.52 6.38
CA VAL A 226 3.73 -0.75 6.43
C VAL A 226 4.71 -1.87 6.74
N VAL A 227 4.76 -2.28 8.01
CA VAL A 227 5.89 -3.05 8.57
C VAL A 227 6.00 -4.46 7.97
N GLY A 228 4.87 -5.14 7.73
CA GLY A 228 4.86 -6.47 7.15
C GLY A 228 5.38 -6.51 5.71
N GLY A 229 5.13 -5.43 4.96
CA GLY A 229 5.53 -5.26 3.57
C GLY A 229 5.05 -6.38 2.65
N ALA A 230 5.80 -6.59 1.57
CA ALA A 230 5.54 -7.65 0.58
C ALA A 230 5.50 -9.08 1.15
N ALA A 231 6.04 -9.33 2.35
CA ALA A 231 5.93 -10.66 2.97
C ALA A 231 4.54 -10.90 3.56
N GLU A 232 3.93 -9.87 4.15
CA GLU A 232 2.60 -9.92 4.74
C GLU A 232 1.51 -9.98 3.69
N SER A 233 1.71 -9.34 2.52
CA SER A 233 0.75 -9.39 1.41
C SER A 233 0.47 -10.82 0.92
N LEU A 234 1.45 -11.73 1.00
CA LEU A 234 1.27 -13.14 0.63
C LEU A 234 0.37 -13.92 1.60
N HIS A 235 0.07 -13.38 2.79
CA HIS A 235 -0.83 -13.97 3.78
C HIS A 235 -2.22 -13.34 3.78
N CYS A 236 -2.46 -12.32 2.93
CA CYS A 236 -3.74 -11.63 2.84
C CYS A 236 -4.85 -12.61 2.48
N ARG A 237 -5.78 -12.81 3.41
CA ARG A 237 -6.98 -13.64 3.25
C ARG A 237 -8.14 -12.93 3.93
N PRO A 238 -9.35 -12.94 3.32
CA PRO A 238 -10.51 -12.35 3.95
C PRO A 238 -10.71 -12.88 5.38
N ASN A 239 -11.05 -11.98 6.30
CA ASN A 239 -11.26 -12.19 7.73
C ASN A 239 -10.04 -12.75 8.50
N ASN A 240 -8.84 -12.71 7.94
CA ASN A 240 -7.64 -13.25 8.59
C ASN A 240 -6.49 -12.23 8.64
N TYR A 241 -6.27 -11.66 9.82
CA TYR A 241 -5.19 -10.72 10.10
C TYR A 241 -3.91 -11.45 10.53
N THR A 242 -3.17 -11.96 9.55
CA THR A 242 -1.86 -12.56 9.79
C THR A 242 -0.75 -11.51 9.64
N LEU A 243 -0.16 -11.06 10.76
CA LEU A 243 0.90 -10.06 10.75
C LEU A 243 2.31 -10.67 10.72
N VAL A 244 3.20 -10.10 9.89
CA VAL A 244 4.61 -10.52 9.78
C VAL A 244 5.47 -9.62 10.65
N LEU A 245 5.51 -9.91 11.95
CA LEU A 245 6.17 -9.06 12.96
C LEU A 245 7.43 -9.65 13.60
N ARG A 246 7.45 -10.97 13.84
CA ARG A 246 8.47 -11.62 14.69
C ARG A 246 9.91 -11.28 14.27
N LYS A 247 10.18 -11.27 12.96
CA LYS A 247 11.51 -10.97 12.38
C LYS A 247 11.66 -9.52 11.89
N ARG A 248 10.60 -8.70 11.90
CA ARG A 248 10.59 -7.32 11.39
C ARG A 248 10.88 -6.31 12.52
N LYS A 249 12.13 -6.25 12.99
CA LYS A 249 12.53 -5.32 14.08
C LYS A 249 13.16 -4.01 13.59
N GLY A 250 13.28 -3.83 12.28
CA GLY A 250 13.94 -2.67 11.67
C GLY A 250 13.28 -1.34 12.04
N PHE A 251 11.95 -1.27 12.00
CA PHE A 251 11.21 -0.04 12.36
C PHE A 251 11.44 0.36 13.82
N CYS A 252 11.46 -0.59 14.76
CA CYS A 252 11.82 -0.31 16.15
C CYS A 252 13.26 0.20 16.28
N LYS A 253 14.21 -0.40 15.58
CA LYS A 253 15.60 0.05 15.56
C LYS A 253 15.73 1.48 15.03
N LEU A 254 14.96 1.85 14.01
CA LEU A 254 14.93 3.20 13.45
C LEU A 254 14.37 4.21 14.45
N ALA A 255 13.23 3.91 15.09
CA ALA A 255 12.65 4.75 16.12
C ALA A 255 13.61 4.98 17.29
N LEU A 256 14.26 3.92 17.78
CA LEU A 256 15.26 4.01 18.86
C LEU A 256 16.47 4.87 18.45
N ARG A 257 16.99 4.70 17.23
CA ARG A 257 18.12 5.50 16.70
C ARG A 257 17.80 6.98 16.52
N ALA A 258 16.53 7.32 16.33
CA ALA A 258 16.08 8.69 16.16
C ALA A 258 15.54 9.33 17.46
N GLY A 259 15.27 8.54 18.50
CA GLY A 259 14.56 9.02 19.71
C GLY A 259 13.09 9.38 19.45
N THR A 260 12.50 8.75 18.44
CA THR A 260 11.16 9.07 17.91
C THR A 260 10.11 8.09 18.44
N PRO A 261 8.90 8.55 18.83
CA PRO A 261 7.83 7.64 19.22
C PRO A 261 7.37 6.76 18.07
N LEU A 262 7.02 5.53 18.42
CA LEU A 262 6.30 4.61 17.55
C LEU A 262 4.80 4.78 17.76
N VAL A 263 4.06 4.98 16.67
CA VAL A 263 2.60 5.07 16.69
C VAL A 263 2.04 3.84 15.98
N PRO A 264 1.36 2.92 16.68
CA PRO A 264 0.74 1.77 16.01
C PRO A 264 -0.49 2.23 15.21
N VAL A 265 -0.63 1.70 14.00
CA VAL A 265 -1.77 1.96 13.11
C VAL A 265 -2.32 0.63 12.63
N MET A 266 -3.64 0.46 12.71
CA MET A 266 -4.34 -0.72 12.23
C MET A 266 -5.41 -0.31 11.21
N THR A 267 -5.43 -0.95 10.04
CA THR A 267 -6.45 -0.78 9.00
C THR A 267 -7.38 -1.99 9.01
N PHE A 268 -8.64 -1.76 9.35
CA PHE A 268 -9.67 -2.80 9.31
C PHE A 268 -10.21 -2.94 7.87
N GLY A 269 -10.71 -4.12 7.48
CA GLY A 269 -11.19 -4.42 6.12
C GLY A 269 -10.12 -4.60 5.02
N GLU A 270 -8.87 -4.17 5.22
CA GLU A 270 -7.81 -4.21 4.18
C GLU A 270 -7.58 -5.62 3.59
N VAL A 271 -7.71 -6.67 4.40
CA VAL A 271 -7.50 -8.07 3.97
C VAL A 271 -8.68 -8.66 3.20
N ASP A 272 -9.84 -7.99 3.20
CA ASP A 272 -11.09 -8.45 2.58
C ASP A 272 -11.26 -7.92 1.15
N LEU A 273 -10.36 -7.05 0.71
CA LEU A 273 -10.43 -6.37 -0.59
C LEU A 273 -10.18 -7.31 -1.76
N PHE A 274 -9.46 -8.41 -1.55
CA PHE A 274 -9.11 -9.38 -2.57
C PHE A 274 -9.10 -10.81 -2.01
N ASP A 275 -9.43 -11.77 -2.87
CA ASP A 275 -9.07 -13.16 -2.63
C ASP A 275 -7.67 -13.44 -3.14
N GLN A 276 -7.06 -14.49 -2.62
CA GLN A 276 -5.86 -15.07 -3.19
C GLN A 276 -6.04 -16.58 -3.30
N PRO A 277 -5.52 -17.21 -4.38
CA PRO A 277 -5.49 -18.66 -4.44
C PRO A 277 -4.72 -19.25 -3.25
N PRO A 278 -5.03 -20.47 -2.81
CA PRO A 278 -4.28 -21.13 -1.76
C PRO A 278 -2.78 -21.20 -2.12
N ASN A 279 -1.92 -20.66 -1.24
CA ASN A 279 -0.47 -20.67 -1.42
C ASN A 279 0.25 -21.05 -0.10
N PRO A 280 -0.04 -22.20 0.51
CA PRO A 280 0.58 -22.59 1.78
C PRO A 280 2.12 -22.65 1.67
N PRO A 281 2.86 -22.43 2.78
CA PRO A 281 4.30 -22.63 2.84
C PRO A 281 4.71 -23.97 2.21
N GLY A 282 5.69 -23.93 1.32
CA GLY A 282 6.19 -25.11 0.60
C GLY A 282 5.47 -25.45 -0.71
N SER A 283 4.31 -24.86 -1.03
CA SER A 283 3.63 -25.03 -2.32
C SER A 283 4.44 -24.45 -3.50
N LYS A 284 4.21 -24.95 -4.72
CA LYS A 284 4.92 -24.45 -5.93
C LYS A 284 4.73 -22.93 -6.12
N LEU A 285 3.48 -22.46 -5.98
CA LEU A 285 3.15 -21.04 -6.06
C LEU A 285 3.89 -20.23 -4.98
N ARG A 286 3.88 -20.69 -3.73
CA ARG A 286 4.59 -20.01 -2.65
C ARG A 286 6.10 -19.95 -2.88
N ARG A 287 6.73 -21.04 -3.32
CA ARG A 287 8.16 -21.07 -3.64
C ARG A 287 8.52 -20.07 -4.73
N PHE A 288 7.70 -19.97 -5.79
CA PHE A 288 7.89 -18.97 -6.84
C PHE A 288 7.74 -17.54 -6.30
N GLN A 289 6.67 -17.26 -5.54
CA GLN A 289 6.46 -15.94 -4.94
C GLN A 289 7.58 -15.52 -3.99
N GLU A 290 8.08 -16.45 -3.18
CA GLU A 290 9.21 -16.22 -2.28
C GLU A 290 10.52 -16.02 -3.04
N PHE A 291 10.75 -16.79 -4.11
CA PHE A 291 11.91 -16.59 -4.99
C PHE A 291 11.91 -15.18 -5.59
N VAL A 292 10.81 -14.75 -6.21
CA VAL A 292 10.71 -13.40 -6.80
C VAL A 292 10.90 -12.35 -5.72
N LYS A 293 10.19 -12.45 -4.59
CA LYS A 293 10.31 -11.50 -3.47
C LYS A 293 11.73 -11.41 -2.90
N ASN A 294 12.43 -12.53 -2.74
CA ASN A 294 13.78 -12.53 -2.19
C ASN A 294 14.80 -11.96 -3.19
N THR A 295 14.53 -12.05 -4.50
CA THR A 295 15.38 -11.52 -5.56
C THR A 295 15.13 -10.03 -5.84
N THR A 296 13.86 -9.59 -5.85
CA THR A 296 13.48 -8.25 -6.31
C THR A 296 12.90 -7.35 -5.22
N GLY A 297 12.55 -7.91 -4.06
CA GLY A 297 11.78 -7.22 -3.01
C GLY A 297 10.27 -7.14 -3.28
N ILE A 298 9.82 -7.51 -4.49
CA ILE A 298 8.42 -7.45 -4.92
C ILE A 298 7.79 -8.83 -4.77
N ALA A 299 6.63 -8.92 -4.10
CA ALA A 299 5.88 -10.16 -4.03
C ALA A 299 4.80 -10.18 -5.13
N PRO A 300 4.91 -11.06 -6.14
CA PRO A 300 3.85 -11.23 -7.13
C PRO A 300 2.66 -11.93 -6.48
N ALA A 301 1.81 -11.16 -5.80
CA ALA A 301 0.59 -11.68 -5.21
C ALA A 301 -0.38 -12.02 -6.34
N ALA A 302 -0.73 -13.30 -6.49
CA ALA A 302 -1.90 -13.66 -7.27
C ALA A 302 -3.13 -13.26 -6.45
N PHE A 303 -4.00 -12.43 -7.02
CA PHE A 303 -5.20 -11.96 -6.34
C PHE A 303 -6.38 -11.86 -7.30
N VAL A 304 -7.59 -11.93 -6.73
CA VAL A 304 -8.84 -11.78 -7.46
C VAL A 304 -9.72 -10.78 -6.72
N GLY A 305 -10.05 -9.69 -7.40
CA GLY A 305 -11.06 -8.73 -6.99
C GLY A 305 -12.32 -8.89 -7.84
N ARG A 306 -12.91 -7.77 -8.22
CA ARG A 306 -14.06 -7.65 -9.11
C ARG A 306 -13.70 -6.95 -10.42
N GLY A 307 -14.62 -7.04 -11.38
CA GLY A 307 -14.55 -6.34 -12.65
C GLY A 307 -15.17 -4.95 -12.57
N PHE A 308 -15.06 -4.21 -13.67
CA PHE A 308 -15.73 -2.92 -13.82
C PHE A 308 -17.25 -3.09 -13.92
N PHE A 309 -17.69 -4.03 -14.76
CA PHE A 309 -19.10 -4.31 -15.05
C PHE A 309 -19.66 -5.59 -14.39
N GLN A 310 -18.87 -6.31 -13.60
CA GLN A 310 -19.29 -7.51 -12.86
C GLN A 310 -18.54 -7.62 -11.53
N TYR A 311 -19.02 -8.47 -10.62
CA TYR A 311 -18.53 -8.60 -9.25
C TYR A 311 -17.70 -9.87 -8.96
N SER A 312 -17.71 -10.85 -9.86
CA SER A 312 -17.12 -12.17 -9.64
C SER A 312 -15.59 -12.25 -9.74
N TYR A 313 -14.96 -11.52 -10.67
CA TYR A 313 -13.49 -11.60 -10.87
C TYR A 313 -12.91 -10.33 -11.48
N GLY A 314 -11.63 -10.05 -11.25
CA GLY A 314 -10.94 -8.93 -11.90
C GLY A 314 -9.87 -8.33 -11.03
N LEU A 315 -9.42 -7.12 -11.40
CA LEU A 315 -8.32 -6.44 -10.72
C LEU A 315 -8.79 -5.33 -9.78
N ILE A 316 -10.06 -4.91 -9.85
CA ILE A 316 -10.58 -3.85 -8.97
C ILE A 316 -10.87 -4.49 -7.62
N PRO A 317 -10.43 -3.91 -6.49
CA PRO A 317 -10.72 -4.44 -5.16
C PRO A 317 -12.21 -4.52 -4.91
N ARG A 318 -12.62 -5.45 -4.03
CA ARG A 318 -14.00 -5.54 -3.57
C ARG A 318 -14.38 -4.29 -2.80
N ARG A 319 -15.66 -3.93 -2.94
CA ARG A 319 -16.22 -2.79 -2.24
C ARG A 319 -16.48 -3.16 -0.77
N LYS A 320 -15.54 -2.87 0.11
CA LYS A 320 -15.63 -3.12 1.56
C LYS A 320 -15.19 -1.87 2.36
N PRO A 321 -15.75 -1.65 3.56
CA PRO A 321 -15.31 -0.59 4.48
C PRO A 321 -13.82 -0.67 4.83
N LEU A 322 -13.17 0.48 5.04
CA LEU A 322 -11.80 0.63 5.55
C LEU A 322 -11.72 1.63 6.72
#